data_AF-A0A841TYM2-F1
#
_entry.id   AF-A0A841TYM2-F1
#
_cell.length_a   1.000
_cell.length_b   1.000
_cell.length_c   1.000
_cell.angle_alpha   90.00
_cell.angle_beta   90.00
_cell.angle_gamma   90.00
#
_symmetry.space_group_name_H-M   'P 1'
#
loop_
_entity.id
_entity.type
_entity.pdbx_description
1 polymer ?
#
loop_
_entity_poly.entity_id
_entity_poly.type
_entity_poly.pdbx_seq_one_letter_code
_entity_poly.pdbx_strand_id
1 'polypeptide(L)'
;MAKKEELEPCVRCFKMPDENDKYCTDCGAPLQNRCFDAHGPLKKGCSFVNAKTAAYCAKCGEPTLFNLHGLVTPAYPTASRPNVWLGKFL
;
A
#
# COMPACT_ATOMS: atom_id res chain seq x y z
N MET A 1 -8.66 20.80 -14.44
CA MET A 1 -7.19 20.72 -14.47
C MET A 1 -6.77 19.53 -13.63
N ALA A 2 -6.44 18.40 -14.25
CA ALA A 2 -5.92 17.25 -13.50
C ALA A 2 -4.53 17.60 -12.99
N LYS A 3 -4.28 17.49 -11.68
CA LYS A 3 -2.92 17.61 -11.14
C LYS A 3 -2.07 16.53 -11.82
N LYS A 4 -1.03 16.93 -12.54
CA LYS A 4 -0.01 15.99 -13.00
C LYS A 4 0.65 15.44 -11.74
N GLU A 5 0.44 14.15 -11.45
CA GLU A 5 1.17 13.47 -10.38
C GLU A 5 2.65 13.50 -10.78
N GLU A 6 3.46 14.18 -9.98
CA GLU A 6 4.90 14.20 -10.18
C GLU A 6 5.43 12.80 -9.87
N LEU A 7 6.13 12.19 -10.83
CA LEU A 7 6.69 10.86 -10.65
C LEU A 7 7.82 10.92 -9.62
N GLU A 8 7.68 10.15 -8.56
CA GLU A 8 8.72 10.04 -7.54
C GLU A 8 9.61 8.81 -7.81
N PRO A 9 10.90 8.86 -7.43
CA PRO A 9 11.81 7.74 -7.62
C PRO A 9 11.38 6.51 -6.83
N CYS A 10 11.80 5.34 -7.31
CA CYS A 10 11.64 4.07 -6.62
C CYS A 10 12.26 4.17 -5.21
N VAL A 11 11.49 3.79 -4.18
CA VAL A 11 11.96 3.87 -2.79
C VAL A 11 13.07 2.89 -2.43
N ARG A 12 13.33 1.88 -3.28
CA ARG A 12 14.36 0.86 -3.04
C ARG A 12 15.68 1.20 -3.74
N CYS A 13 15.65 1.52 -5.03
CA CYS A 13 16.86 1.73 -5.83
C CYS A 13 16.98 3.13 -6.45
N PHE A 14 16.03 4.02 -6.18
CA PHE A 14 16.01 5.41 -6.67
C PHE A 14 15.91 5.58 -8.19
N LYS A 15 15.70 4.50 -8.96
CA LYS A 15 15.37 4.57 -10.39
C LYS A 15 14.09 5.38 -10.59
N MET A 16 14.13 6.35 -11.50
CA MET A 16 12.94 7.08 -11.95
C MET A 16 12.06 6.16 -12.81
N PRO A 17 10.76 6.01 -12.47
CA PRO A 17 9.81 5.23 -13.25
C PRO A 17 9.28 6.01 -14.46
N ASP A 18 8.67 5.29 -15.41
CA ASP A 18 7.83 5.88 -16.45
C ASP A 18 6.38 6.10 -15.95
N GLU A 19 5.60 6.93 -16.64
CA GLU A 19 4.25 7.36 -16.20
C GLU A 19 3.27 6.20 -15.93
N ASN A 20 3.47 5.05 -16.59
CA ASN A 20 2.56 3.90 -16.50
C ASN A 20 3.12 2.73 -15.69
N ASP A 21 4.33 2.85 -15.15
CA ASP A 21 4.97 1.76 -14.42
C ASP A 21 4.26 1.54 -13.08
N LYS A 22 3.93 0.27 -12.79
CA LYS A 22 3.40 -0.15 -11.49
C LYS A 22 4.50 -0.67 -10.56
N TYR A 23 5.55 -1.20 -11.15
CA TYR A 23 6.72 -1.76 -10.49
C TYR A 23 7.97 -1.16 -11.11
N CYS A 24 9.01 -0.98 -10.29
CA CYS A 24 10.31 -0.56 -10.78
C CYS A 24 10.88 -1.61 -11.72
N THR A 25 11.24 -1.19 -12.93
CA THR A 25 11.80 -2.05 -13.99
C THR A 25 13.21 -2.56 -13.67
N ASP A 26 13.87 -1.99 -12.67
CA ASP A 26 15.22 -2.37 -12.25
C ASP A 26 15.21 -3.35 -11.05
N CYS A 27 14.46 -3.02 -9.98
CA CYS A 27 14.47 -3.82 -8.75
C CYS A 27 13.14 -4.54 -8.41
N GLY A 28 12.12 -4.40 -9.25
CA GLY A 28 10.80 -5.03 -9.07
C GLY A 28 9.96 -4.48 -7.91
N ALA A 29 10.43 -3.46 -7.18
CA ALA A 29 9.67 -2.88 -6.07
C ALA A 29 8.37 -2.19 -6.58
N PRO A 30 7.24 -2.30 -5.86
CA PRO A 30 6.06 -1.51 -6.18
C PRO A 30 6.37 0.00 -6.10
N LEU A 31 5.85 0.77 -7.04
CA LEU A 31 6.10 2.22 -7.10
C LEU A 31 5.09 3.03 -6.29
N GLN A 32 3.91 2.45 -6.05
CA GLN A 32 2.84 3.07 -5.27
C GLN A 32 2.52 2.25 -4.03
N ASN A 33 2.36 2.94 -2.90
CA ASN A 33 2.07 2.29 -1.63
C ASN A 33 0.57 1.96 -1.45
N ARG A 34 0.07 1.03 -2.26
CA ARG A 34 -1.34 0.62 -2.24
C ARG A 34 -1.65 -0.29 -1.06
N CYS A 35 -2.88 -0.23 -0.57
CA CYS A 35 -3.42 -1.23 0.34
C CYS A 35 -3.36 -2.63 -0.31
N PHE A 36 -3.01 -3.65 0.47
CA PHE A 36 -2.90 -5.03 -0.05
C PHE A 36 -4.24 -5.75 -0.20
N ASP A 37 -5.29 -5.29 0.49
CA ASP A 37 -6.64 -5.88 0.44
C ASP A 37 -7.19 -6.01 -1.00
N ALA A 38 -6.91 -7.15 -1.62
CA ALA A 38 -7.19 -7.39 -3.02
C ALA A 38 -8.71 -7.53 -3.25
N HIS A 39 -9.16 -6.94 -4.36
CA HIS A 39 -10.51 -7.15 -4.86
C HIS A 39 -10.68 -8.62 -5.28
N GLY A 40 -11.81 -9.22 -4.95
CA GLY A 40 -12.16 -10.58 -5.37
C GLY A 40 -13.66 -10.69 -5.66
N PRO A 41 -14.12 -11.83 -6.23
CA PRO A 41 -15.53 -12.01 -6.60
C PRO A 41 -16.51 -11.78 -5.45
N LEU A 42 -16.08 -12.04 -4.21
CA LEU A 42 -16.88 -11.93 -2.99
C LEU A 42 -16.44 -10.78 -2.05
N LYS A 43 -15.42 -10.00 -2.41
CA LYS A 43 -14.88 -8.92 -1.58
C LYS A 43 -14.60 -7.68 -2.39
N LYS A 44 -15.19 -6.56 -1.96
CA LYS A 44 -14.96 -5.25 -2.57
C LYS A 44 -13.52 -4.77 -2.45
N GLY A 45 -12.67 -5.33 -1.59
CA GLY A 45 -11.25 -4.94 -1.44
C GLY A 45 -11.02 -3.47 -1.08
N CYS A 46 -9.74 -3.06 -1.03
CA CYS A 46 -9.33 -1.68 -0.84
C CYS A 46 -8.15 -1.35 -1.76
N SER A 47 -8.36 -0.39 -2.67
CA SER A 47 -7.34 0.08 -3.62
C SER A 47 -6.70 1.42 -3.21
N PHE A 48 -6.88 1.84 -1.96
CA PHE A 48 -6.40 3.14 -1.47
C PHE A 48 -4.86 3.24 -1.58
N VAL A 49 -4.38 4.35 -2.16
CA VAL A 49 -2.95 4.68 -2.24
C VAL A 49 -2.58 5.46 -0.98
N ASN A 50 -1.62 4.96 -0.22
CA ASN A 50 -1.18 5.55 1.03
C ASN A 50 0.10 6.38 0.83
N ALA A 51 0.46 7.17 1.84
CA ALA A 51 1.78 7.80 1.93
C ALA A 51 2.89 6.75 1.90
N LYS A 52 4.07 7.08 1.36
CA LYS A 52 5.21 6.15 1.25
C LYS A 52 5.71 5.59 2.59
N THR A 53 5.50 6.34 3.68
CA THR A 53 5.88 5.95 5.05
C THR A 53 4.82 5.11 5.77
N ALA A 54 3.67 4.86 5.14
CA ALA A 54 2.58 4.12 5.77
C ALA A 54 2.78 2.60 5.66
N ALA A 55 2.97 1.93 6.80
CA ALA A 55 3.01 0.47 6.87
C ALA A 55 1.60 -0.18 6.82
N TYR A 56 0.56 0.58 7.16
CA TYR A 56 -0.84 0.14 7.17
C TYR A 56 -1.73 1.14 6.45
N CYS A 57 -2.82 0.64 5.87
CA CYS A 57 -3.77 1.43 5.09
C CYS A 57 -4.54 2.39 6.00
N ALA A 58 -4.49 3.69 5.72
CA ALA A 58 -5.21 4.71 6.50
C ALA A 58 -6.74 4.56 6.42
N LYS A 59 -7.26 3.82 5.42
CA LYS A 59 -8.70 3.63 5.22
C LYS A 59 -9.25 2.38 5.90
N CYS A 60 -8.51 1.27 5.92
CA CYS A 60 -9.02 0.01 6.43
C CYS A 60 -8.11 -0.67 7.47
N GLY A 61 -6.84 -0.28 7.59
CA GLY A 61 -5.88 -0.87 8.54
C GLY A 61 -5.19 -2.15 8.06
N GLU A 62 -5.47 -2.63 6.85
CA GLU A 62 -4.70 -3.74 6.26
C GLU A 62 -3.26 -3.30 5.93
N PRO A 63 -2.27 -4.23 5.91
CA PRO A 63 -0.93 -3.92 5.45
C PRO A 63 -0.92 -3.29 4.06
N THR A 64 0.02 -2.39 3.83
CA THR A 64 0.28 -1.85 2.51
C THR A 64 1.28 -2.71 1.75
N LEU A 65 1.36 -2.55 0.42
CA LEU A 65 2.38 -3.21 -0.39
C LEU A 65 3.79 -2.88 0.10
N PHE A 66 4.06 -1.65 0.53
CA PHE A 66 5.41 -1.32 0.99
C PHE A 66 5.77 -2.08 2.26
N ASN A 67 4.82 -2.30 3.18
CA ASN A 67 5.07 -3.10 4.37
C ASN A 67 5.37 -4.55 4.00
N LEU A 68 4.53 -5.15 3.16
CA LEU A 68 4.71 -6.55 2.72
C LEU A 68 6.02 -6.79 1.97
N HIS A 69 6.51 -5.79 1.25
CA HIS A 69 7.78 -5.85 0.52
C HIS A 69 8.99 -5.31 1.33
N GLY A 70 8.83 -5.03 2.63
CA GLY A 70 9.91 -4.57 3.50
C GLY A 70 10.48 -3.20 3.12
N LEU A 71 9.70 -2.38 2.42
CA LEU A 71 10.07 -1.03 1.99
C LEU A 71 9.77 0.04 3.05
N VAL A 72 9.03 -0.33 4.09
CA VAL A 72 8.75 0.49 5.26
C VAL A 72 8.79 -0.40 6.50
N THR A 73 9.34 0.12 7.59
CA THR A 73 9.38 -0.56 8.87
C THR A 73 8.22 -0.06 9.74
N PRO A 74 7.24 -0.91 10.12
CA PRO A 74 6.21 -0.50 11.06
C PRO A 74 6.80 -0.23 12.45
N ALA A 75 6.32 0.80 13.13
CA ALA A 75 6.68 1.05 14.53
C ALA A 75 6.21 -0.08 15.46
N TYR A 76 5.15 -0.78 15.08
CA TYR A 76 4.56 -1.90 15.82
C TYR A 76 4.40 -3.11 14.89
N PRO A 77 5.39 -4.02 14.81
CA PRO A 77 5.39 -5.14 13.86
C PRO A 77 4.25 -6.15 14.09
N THR A 78 3.75 -6.23 15.32
CA THR A 78 2.67 -7.12 15.75
C THR A 78 1.31 -6.43 15.80
N ALA A 79 1.16 -5.24 15.20
CA ALA A 79 -0.12 -4.55 15.16
C ALA A 79 -1.14 -5.38 14.36
N SER A 80 -2.16 -5.87 15.05
CA SER A 80 -3.34 -6.49 14.44
C SER A 80 -4.44 -5.45 14.30
N ARG A 81 -5.19 -5.50 13.20
CA ARG A 81 -6.45 -4.75 13.07
C ARG A 81 -7.32 -5.15 14.28
N PRO A 82 -7.79 -4.21 15.12
CA PRO A 82 -8.71 -4.58 16.19
C PRO A 82 -9.90 -5.30 15.54
N ASN A 83 -10.18 -6.54 15.98
CA ASN A 83 -11.21 -7.39 15.41
C ASN A 83 -12.57 -6.69 15.48
N VAL A 84 -12.97 -6.03 14.39
CA VAL A 84 -14.27 -5.34 14.28
C VAL A 84 -15.46 -6.31 14.19
N TRP A 85 -15.20 -7.63 14.28
CA TRP A 85 -16.18 -8.71 14.12
C TRP A 85 -16.79 -9.23 15.43
N LEU A 86 -16.51 -8.60 16.59
CA LEU A 86 -17.23 -8.93 17.84
C LEU A 86 -18.51 -8.09 18.06
N GLY A 87 -18.80 -7.11 17.21
CA GLY A 87 -19.95 -6.20 17.38
C GLY A 87 -21.17 -6.49 16.51
N LYS A 88 -21.23 -7.64 15.82
CA LYS A 88 -22.32 -7.95 14.87
C LYS A 88 -23.25 -9.09 15.30
N PHE A 89 -23.14 -9.54 16.55
CA PHE A 89 -23.95 -10.61 17.15
C PHE A 89 -24.56 -10.21 18.50
N LEU A 90 -24.57 -8.92 18.84
CA LEU A 90 -25.34 -8.36 19.96
C LEU A 90 -26.35 -7.35 19.42
#